data_AF-A0A8H4F4U4-F1
#
_entry.id   AF-A0A8H4F4U4-F1
#
_cell.length_a   1.000
_cell.length_b   1.000
_cell.length_c   1.000
_cell.angle_alpha   90.00
_cell.angle_beta   90.00
_cell.angle_gamma   90.00
#
_symmetry.space_group_name_H-M   'P 1'
#
loop_
_entity.id
_entity.type
_entity.pdbx_description
1 polymer ?
#
loop_
_entity_poly.entity_id
_entity_poly.type
_entity_poly.pdbx_seq_one_letter_code
_entity_poly.pdbx_strand_id
1 'polypeptide(L)'
;METVKKQADQTLEETLAKTQAQEKMYTEAVENLQAEYDALEQENIQLKKNAAKKEEKRLSAPKKAEFDMMEESSSALEMDNTNIHEMTSQVESLKAAIRYLRAENAHLKGSDIIRSLQLHDEYNKPKKPVEPQVQAMMRSFALETRMLVKDMRTASATPKVIQLSADRKGGKWQSEKRLPDYQYQTQQSVLYTLKQRCDQLKDKMDKVRKDQHQYQTPAAASHHTHPNALTKVRFHGILSYI
;
A
#
# COMPACT_ATOMS: atom_id res chain seq x y z
N MET A 1 78.97 24.30 24.06
CA MET A 1 78.52 23.50 22.89
C MET A 1 78.07 22.09 23.28
N GLU A 2 78.73 21.42 24.23
CA GLU A 2 78.35 20.07 24.68
C GLU A 2 76.97 19.97 25.35
N THR A 3 76.58 20.96 26.16
CA THR A 3 75.29 20.96 26.86
C THR A 3 74.09 21.05 25.90
N VAL A 4 74.24 21.79 24.81
CA VAL A 4 73.21 21.93 23.75
C VAL A 4 73.10 20.65 22.93
N LYS A 5 74.22 19.96 22.65
CA LYS A 5 74.20 18.63 22.01
C LYS A 5 73.48 17.60 22.88
N LYS A 6 73.80 17.56 24.18
CA LYS A 6 73.16 16.63 25.11
C LYS A 6 71.65 16.86 25.26
N GLN A 7 71.20 18.11 25.23
CA GLN A 7 69.76 18.43 25.19
C GLN A 7 69.12 18.00 23.87
N ALA A 8 69.77 18.21 22.73
CA ALA A 8 69.27 17.75 21.43
C ALA A 8 69.16 16.22 21.37
N ASP A 9 70.18 15.52 21.85
CA ASP A 9 70.20 14.05 21.91
C ASP A 9 69.09 13.51 22.82
N GLN A 10 68.87 14.14 23.97
CA GLN A 10 67.79 13.77 24.89
C GLN A 10 66.40 14.00 24.28
N THR A 11 66.20 15.10 23.53
CA THR A 11 64.92 15.32 22.82
C THR A 11 64.70 14.30 21.70
N LEU A 12 65.76 13.87 21.00
CA LEU A 12 65.67 12.85 19.98
C LEU A 12 65.29 11.50 20.59
N GLU A 13 65.90 11.11 21.71
CA GLU A 13 65.55 9.88 22.45
C GLU A 13 64.08 9.89 22.90
N GLU A 14 63.59 11.01 23.44
CA GLU A 14 62.18 11.14 23.83
C GLU A 14 61.21 11.06 22.65
N THR A 15 61.56 11.66 21.50
CA THR A 15 60.73 11.57 20.28
C THR A 15 60.75 10.17 19.68
N LEU A 16 61.89 9.47 19.76
CA LEU A 16 62.04 8.10 19.30
C LEU A 16 61.20 7.14 20.16
N ALA A 17 61.24 7.29 21.49
CA ALA A 17 60.40 6.52 22.41
C ALA A 17 58.90 6.74 22.18
N LYS A 18 58.48 7.99 21.92
CA LYS A 18 57.07 8.31 21.60
C LYS A 18 56.64 7.71 20.27
N THR A 19 57.50 7.76 19.26
CA THR A 19 57.22 7.17 17.94
C THR A 19 57.08 5.66 18.04
N GLN A 20 57.96 4.98 18.77
CA GLN A 20 57.87 3.54 19.02
C GLN A 20 56.60 3.16 19.79
N ALA A 21 56.18 3.97 20.77
CA ALA A 21 54.93 3.73 21.49
C ALA A 21 53.70 3.89 20.59
N GLN A 22 53.69 4.90 19.71
CA GLN A 22 52.62 5.09 18.73
C GLN A 22 52.58 3.94 17.71
N GLU A 23 53.74 3.54 17.19
CA GLU A 23 53.85 2.39 16.28
C GLU A 23 53.22 1.14 16.92
N LYS A 24 53.61 0.83 18.17
CA LYS A 24 53.05 -0.31 18.90
C LYS A 24 51.52 -0.23 19.06
N MET A 25 50.99 0.95 19.41
CA MET A 25 49.54 1.13 19.52
C MET A 25 48.82 0.97 18.17
N TYR A 26 49.42 1.43 17.08
CA TYR A 26 48.85 1.23 15.74
C TYR A 26 48.92 -0.24 15.32
N THR A 27 50.00 -0.95 15.63
CA THR A 27 50.11 -2.39 15.39
C THR A 27 49.02 -3.16 16.14
N GLU A 28 48.84 -2.90 17.43
CA GLU A 28 47.78 -3.53 18.24
C GLU A 28 46.38 -3.20 17.71
N ALA A 29 46.13 -1.97 17.27
CA ALA A 29 44.86 -1.58 16.67
C ALA A 29 44.59 -2.32 15.34
N VAL A 30 45.62 -2.48 14.51
CA VAL A 30 45.52 -3.23 13.24
C VAL A 30 45.27 -4.72 13.51
N GLU A 31 45.98 -5.31 14.48
CA GLU A 31 45.76 -6.71 14.89
C GLU A 31 44.34 -6.92 15.42
N ASN A 32 43.82 -6.00 16.23
CA ASN A 32 42.45 -6.08 16.72
C ASN A 32 41.42 -5.95 15.59
N LEU A 33 41.59 -4.99 14.67
CA LEU A 33 40.69 -4.86 13.51
C LEU A 33 40.75 -6.10 12.61
N GLN A 34 41.92 -6.70 12.44
CA GLN A 34 42.07 -7.94 11.67
C GLN A 34 41.32 -9.10 12.36
N ALA A 35 41.46 -9.23 13.68
CA ALA A 35 40.73 -10.24 14.45
C ALA A 35 39.20 -10.05 14.37
N GLU A 36 38.71 -8.81 14.45
CA GLU A 36 37.29 -8.49 14.26
C GLU A 36 36.81 -8.81 12.85
N TYR A 37 37.63 -8.53 11.83
CA TYR A 37 37.33 -8.85 10.44
C TYR A 37 37.21 -10.37 10.22
N ASP A 38 38.16 -11.15 10.73
CA ASP A 38 38.16 -12.61 10.61
C ASP A 38 36.95 -13.23 11.35
N ALA A 39 36.59 -12.70 12.52
CA ALA A 39 35.40 -13.12 13.26
C ALA A 39 34.09 -12.83 12.50
N LEU A 40 33.97 -11.65 11.88
CA LEU A 40 32.83 -11.27 11.05
C LEU A 40 32.76 -12.10 9.77
N GLU A 41 33.89 -12.43 9.16
CA GLU A 41 33.95 -13.31 7.98
C GLU A 41 33.45 -14.72 8.35
N GLN A 42 33.91 -15.27 9.47
CA GLN A 42 33.43 -16.56 9.99
C GLN A 42 31.92 -16.53 10.25
N GLU A 43 31.39 -15.47 10.87
CA GLU A 43 29.95 -15.32 11.08
C GLU A 43 29.19 -15.24 9.75
N ASN A 44 29.71 -14.52 8.76
CA ASN A 44 29.10 -14.43 7.43
C ASN A 44 29.02 -15.80 6.74
N ILE A 45 30.10 -16.58 6.82
CA ILE A 45 30.15 -17.96 6.32
C ILE A 45 29.12 -18.83 7.06
N GLN A 46 29.05 -18.72 8.39
CA GLN A 46 28.09 -19.46 9.21
C GLN A 46 26.63 -19.13 8.82
N LEU A 47 26.33 -17.84 8.64
CA LEU A 47 25.01 -17.36 8.26
C LEU A 47 24.63 -17.80 6.84
N LYS A 48 25.56 -17.73 5.88
CA LYS A 48 25.36 -18.26 4.52
C LYS A 48 25.11 -19.76 4.54
N LYS A 49 25.87 -20.52 5.34
CA LYS A 49 25.69 -21.97 5.51
C LYS A 49 24.32 -22.29 6.12
N ASN A 50 23.89 -21.54 7.13
CA ASN A 50 22.59 -21.72 7.76
C ASN A 50 21.43 -21.33 6.83
N ALA A 51 21.61 -20.28 6.01
CA ALA A 51 20.65 -19.88 4.99
C ALA A 51 20.53 -20.95 3.89
N ALA A 52 21.64 -21.50 3.41
CA ALA A 52 21.66 -22.58 2.43
C ALA A 52 20.97 -23.84 2.95
N LYS A 53 21.26 -24.26 4.19
CA LYS A 53 20.58 -25.39 4.85
C LYS A 53 19.07 -25.16 5.01
N LYS A 54 18.66 -23.93 5.30
CA LYS A 54 17.24 -23.58 5.44
C LYS A 54 16.52 -23.61 4.08
N GLU A 55 17.17 -23.17 3.02
CA GLU A 55 16.60 -23.21 1.67
C GLU A 55 16.57 -24.64 1.10
N GLU A 56 17.59 -25.45 1.35
CA GLU A 56 17.61 -26.87 1.00
C GLU A 56 16.46 -27.63 1.66
N LYS A 57 16.20 -27.42 2.96
CA LYS A 57 15.02 -27.97 3.67
C LYS A 57 13.67 -27.52 3.10
N ARG A 58 13.62 -26.37 2.41
CA ARG A 58 12.39 -25.89 1.75
C ARG A 58 12.21 -26.46 0.35
N LEU A 59 13.30 -26.79 -0.34
CA LEU A 59 13.29 -27.33 -1.69
C LEU A 59 13.22 -28.86 -1.72
N SER A 60 13.72 -29.55 -0.68
CA SER A 60 13.68 -31.01 -0.56
C SER A 60 12.45 -31.56 0.16
N ALA A 61 11.48 -30.71 0.54
CA ALA A 61 10.20 -31.15 1.08
C ALA A 61 9.22 -31.46 -0.07
N PRO A 62 8.98 -32.74 -0.42
CA PRO A 62 7.87 -33.06 -1.31
C PRO A 62 6.56 -32.74 -0.59
N LYS A 63 5.67 -32.02 -1.27
CA LYS A 63 4.25 -31.98 -0.94
C LYS A 63 3.70 -33.41 -1.02
N LYS A 64 3.65 -34.14 0.10
CA LYS A 64 2.63 -35.16 0.39
C LYS A 64 2.78 -35.64 1.83
N ALA A 65 1.62 -35.74 2.48
CA ALA A 65 1.45 -36.34 3.78
C ALA A 65 1.94 -37.78 3.78
N GLU A 66 2.79 -38.15 4.75
CA GLU A 66 2.67 -39.41 5.47
C GLU A 66 3.51 -39.37 6.76
N PHE A 67 2.87 -39.91 7.78
CA PHE A 67 3.28 -40.16 9.15
C PHE A 67 4.24 -41.35 9.17
N ASP A 68 5.38 -41.28 9.87
CA ASP A 68 5.82 -42.36 10.77
C ASP A 68 7.01 -41.96 11.67
N MET A 69 7.00 -42.58 12.85
CA MET A 69 7.94 -42.56 13.96
C MET A 69 9.33 -43.12 13.63
N MET A 70 10.37 -42.43 14.11
CA MET A 70 11.57 -43.10 14.65
C MET A 70 12.22 -42.22 15.73
N GLU A 71 12.09 -42.72 16.97
CA GLU A 71 12.94 -42.60 18.17
C GLU A 71 14.40 -42.16 17.90
N GLU A 72 15.15 -41.46 18.75
CA GLU A 72 15.21 -41.38 20.21
C GLU A 72 16.22 -40.24 20.53
N SER A 73 16.07 -39.51 21.65
CA SER A 73 17.00 -38.47 22.16
C SER A 73 16.80 -36.99 21.73
N SER A 74 15.56 -36.50 21.70
CA SER A 74 15.30 -35.06 21.52
C SER A 74 14.04 -34.51 22.21
N SER A 75 13.56 -35.14 23.29
CA SER A 75 12.25 -34.76 23.88
C SER A 75 12.16 -33.31 24.38
N ALA A 76 13.26 -32.70 24.84
CA ALA A 76 13.25 -31.32 25.34
C ALA A 76 13.26 -30.26 24.23
N LEU A 77 13.92 -30.53 23.10
CA LEU A 77 13.99 -29.62 21.94
C LEU A 77 12.76 -29.78 21.02
N GLU A 78 12.20 -30.98 20.93
CA GLU A 78 10.98 -31.24 20.18
C GLU A 78 9.75 -30.60 20.84
N MET A 79 9.65 -30.57 22.18
CA MET A 79 8.51 -29.96 22.87
C MET A 79 8.46 -28.43 22.72
N ASP A 80 9.62 -27.77 22.64
CA ASP A 80 9.70 -26.33 22.36
C ASP A 80 9.41 -26.05 20.87
N ASN A 81 9.88 -26.91 19.96
CA ASN A 81 9.57 -26.81 18.54
C ASN A 81 8.10 -27.09 18.21
N THR A 82 7.44 -28.05 18.87
CA THR A 82 6.01 -28.33 18.67
C THR A 82 5.16 -27.16 19.16
N ASN A 83 5.49 -26.59 20.32
CA ASN A 83 4.81 -25.40 20.84
C ASN A 83 5.01 -24.17 19.91
N ILE A 84 6.22 -23.97 19.38
CA ILE A 84 6.48 -22.92 18.38
C ILE A 84 5.69 -23.19 17.08
N HIS A 85 5.59 -24.45 16.63
CA HIS A 85 4.83 -24.82 15.44
C HIS A 85 3.32 -24.64 15.63
N GLU A 86 2.78 -25.03 16.77
CA GLU A 86 1.37 -24.83 17.14
C GLU A 86 1.04 -23.34 17.25
N MET A 87 1.87 -22.56 17.94
CA MET A 87 1.70 -21.11 18.03
C MET A 87 1.80 -20.45 16.64
N THR A 88 2.73 -20.90 15.79
CA THR A 88 2.87 -20.39 14.41
C THR A 88 1.63 -20.72 13.58
N SER A 89 1.09 -21.94 13.73
CA SER A 89 -0.16 -22.38 13.08
C SER A 89 -1.36 -21.55 13.54
N GLN A 90 -1.50 -21.30 14.84
CA GLN A 90 -2.53 -20.43 15.40
C GLN A 90 -2.40 -18.99 14.88
N VAL A 91 -1.18 -18.44 14.84
CA VAL A 91 -0.93 -17.11 14.27
C VAL A 91 -1.30 -17.05 12.79
N GLU A 92 -1.02 -18.10 12.01
CA GLU A 92 -1.40 -18.12 10.59
C GLU A 92 -2.91 -18.27 10.39
N SER A 93 -3.58 -19.06 11.23
CA SER A 93 -5.05 -19.15 11.29
C SER A 93 -5.68 -17.79 11.63
N LEU A 94 -5.16 -17.09 12.64
CA LEU A 94 -5.60 -15.74 13.01
C LEU A 94 -5.36 -14.73 11.87
N LYS A 95 -4.21 -14.79 11.18
CA LYS A 95 -3.96 -13.96 10.00
C LYS A 95 -4.96 -14.25 8.88
N ALA A 96 -5.31 -15.52 8.65
CA ALA A 96 -6.33 -15.90 7.68
C ALA A 96 -7.71 -15.34 8.06
N ALA A 97 -8.11 -15.46 9.33
CA ALA A 97 -9.34 -14.85 9.84
C ALA A 97 -9.35 -13.32 9.68
N ILE A 98 -8.24 -12.63 9.97
CA ILE A 98 -8.12 -11.18 9.76
C ILE A 98 -8.25 -10.83 8.27
N ARG A 99 -7.64 -11.60 7.36
CA ARG A 99 -7.79 -11.40 5.91
C ARG A 99 -9.26 -11.55 5.48
N TYR A 100 -9.94 -12.58 5.98
CA TYR A 100 -11.37 -12.79 5.73
C TYR A 100 -12.23 -11.63 6.24
N LEU A 101 -12.05 -11.23 7.51
CA LEU A 101 -12.80 -10.11 8.10
C LEU A 101 -12.55 -8.79 7.36
N ARG A 102 -11.33 -8.56 6.86
CA ARG A 102 -11.02 -7.38 6.03
C ARG A 102 -11.72 -7.45 4.67
N ALA A 103 -11.79 -8.62 4.04
CA ALA A 103 -12.53 -8.79 2.80
C ALA A 103 -14.04 -8.57 3.00
N GLU A 104 -14.60 -9.12 4.08
CA GLU A 104 -16.01 -8.93 4.43
C GLU A 104 -16.32 -7.46 4.76
N ASN A 105 -15.46 -6.80 5.55
CA ASN A 105 -15.59 -5.36 5.81
C ASN A 105 -15.51 -4.53 4.51
N ALA A 106 -14.64 -4.89 3.57
CA ALA A 106 -14.56 -4.23 2.27
C ALA A 106 -15.85 -4.42 1.44
N HIS A 107 -16.45 -5.61 1.52
CA HIS A 107 -17.72 -5.94 0.88
C HIS A 107 -18.87 -5.14 1.48
N LEU A 108 -19.04 -5.15 2.80
CA LEU A 108 -20.09 -4.43 3.52
C LEU A 108 -19.99 -2.92 3.31
N LYS A 109 -18.83 -2.31 3.56
CA LYS A 109 -18.60 -0.88 3.28
C LYS A 109 -18.84 -0.55 1.82
N GLY A 110 -18.46 -1.46 0.92
CA GLY A 110 -18.70 -1.32 -0.51
C GLY A 110 -20.18 -1.31 -0.87
N SER A 111 -20.98 -2.17 -0.24
CA SER A 111 -22.43 -2.23 -0.38
C SER A 111 -23.09 -0.96 0.16
N ASP A 112 -22.66 -0.48 1.32
CA ASP A 112 -23.16 0.76 1.91
C ASP A 112 -22.85 1.97 1.02
N ILE A 113 -21.65 2.05 0.43
CA ILE A 113 -21.32 3.10 -0.55
C ILE A 113 -22.26 3.02 -1.75
N ILE A 114 -22.46 1.83 -2.34
CA ILE A 114 -23.38 1.66 -3.48
C ILE A 114 -24.81 2.10 -3.12
N ARG A 115 -25.29 1.70 -1.93
CA ARG A 115 -26.62 2.06 -1.41
C ARG A 115 -26.74 3.57 -1.21
N SER A 116 -25.73 4.21 -0.61
CA SER A 116 -25.68 5.66 -0.39
C SER A 116 -25.73 6.46 -1.69
N LEU A 117 -25.15 5.91 -2.77
CA LEU A 117 -25.13 6.50 -4.09
C LEU A 117 -26.37 6.13 -4.95
N GLN A 118 -27.32 5.36 -4.40
CA GLN A 118 -28.54 4.89 -5.10
C GLN A 118 -28.28 4.18 -6.44
N LEU A 119 -27.09 3.61 -6.64
CA LEU A 119 -26.68 2.99 -7.90
C LEU A 119 -27.41 1.68 -8.22
N HIS A 120 -28.24 1.18 -7.31
CA HIS A 120 -28.94 -0.10 -7.45
C HIS A 120 -30.13 -0.04 -8.43
N ASP A 121 -30.68 1.15 -8.69
CA ASP A 121 -31.91 1.36 -9.47
C ASP A 121 -31.67 1.69 -10.96
N GLU A 122 -30.43 1.95 -11.38
CA GLU A 122 -30.16 2.38 -12.77
C GLU A 122 -30.10 1.23 -13.79
N TYR A 123 -30.06 -0.04 -13.34
CA TYR A 123 -29.94 -1.19 -14.23
C TYR A 123 -31.23 -1.54 -15.00
N ASN A 124 -32.40 -1.05 -14.57
CA ASN A 124 -33.71 -1.45 -15.12
C ASN A 124 -34.36 -0.44 -16.07
N LYS A 125 -33.68 0.66 -16.45
CA LYS A 125 -34.26 1.63 -17.38
C LYS A 125 -33.94 1.26 -18.84
N PRO A 126 -34.93 1.23 -19.75
CA PRO A 126 -34.67 0.98 -21.17
C PRO A 126 -33.72 2.05 -21.72
N LYS A 127 -32.56 1.61 -22.22
CA LYS A 127 -31.53 2.51 -22.77
C LYS A 127 -32.05 3.15 -24.05
N LYS A 128 -32.20 4.47 -24.06
CA LYS A 128 -32.40 5.24 -25.29
C LYS A 128 -31.16 5.07 -26.20
N PRO A 129 -31.28 5.15 -27.53
CA PRO A 129 -30.13 5.16 -28.41
C PRO A 129 -29.29 6.40 -28.08
N VAL A 130 -28.12 6.19 -27.47
CA VAL A 130 -27.16 7.24 -27.17
C VAL A 130 -26.10 7.21 -28.26
N GLU A 131 -25.70 8.37 -28.75
CA GLU A 131 -24.63 8.53 -29.73
C GLU A 131 -23.35 7.79 -29.28
N PRO A 132 -22.68 7.05 -30.18
CA PRO A 132 -21.59 6.13 -29.81
C PRO A 132 -20.43 6.82 -29.07
N GLN A 133 -20.17 8.09 -29.35
CA GLN A 133 -19.13 8.89 -28.68
C GLN A 133 -19.50 9.19 -27.22
N VAL A 134 -20.73 9.63 -26.95
CA VAL A 134 -21.24 9.88 -25.59
C VAL A 134 -21.29 8.57 -24.81
N GLN A 135 -21.63 7.46 -25.47
CA GLN A 135 -21.66 6.15 -24.83
C GLN A 135 -20.24 5.65 -24.46
N ALA A 136 -19.24 5.89 -25.30
CA ALA A 136 -17.84 5.58 -24.98
C ALA A 136 -17.32 6.41 -23.80
N MET A 137 -17.67 7.70 -23.75
CA MET A 137 -17.32 8.61 -22.65
C MET A 137 -18.00 8.20 -21.32
N MET A 138 -19.28 7.82 -21.35
CA MET A 138 -19.96 7.33 -20.15
C MET A 138 -19.35 6.01 -19.64
N ARG A 139 -18.92 5.12 -20.55
CA ARG A 139 -18.20 3.90 -20.17
C ARG A 139 -16.85 4.20 -19.52
N SER A 140 -16.10 5.18 -20.00
CA SER A 140 -14.81 5.53 -19.39
C SER A 140 -14.99 6.09 -17.98
N PHE A 141 -15.97 6.96 -17.76
CA PHE A 141 -16.30 7.46 -16.41
C PHE A 141 -16.78 6.34 -15.48
N ALA A 142 -17.61 5.42 -15.97
CA ALA A 142 -18.06 4.28 -15.17
C ALA A 142 -16.89 3.38 -14.76
N LEU A 143 -15.93 3.13 -15.66
CA LEU A 143 -14.72 2.37 -15.36
C LEU A 143 -13.82 3.10 -14.35
N GLU A 144 -13.58 4.40 -14.53
CA GLU A 144 -12.78 5.21 -13.60
C GLU A 144 -13.41 5.24 -12.20
N THR A 145 -14.73 5.45 -12.12
CA THR A 145 -15.50 5.41 -10.87
C THR A 145 -15.38 4.04 -10.21
N ARG A 146 -15.53 2.95 -10.97
CA ARG A 146 -15.44 1.59 -10.44
C ARG A 146 -14.05 1.29 -9.87
N MET A 147 -13.00 1.73 -10.55
CA MET A 147 -11.62 1.59 -10.06
C MET A 147 -11.39 2.38 -8.77
N LEU A 148 -11.85 3.64 -8.71
CA LEU A 148 -11.74 4.46 -7.50
C LEU A 148 -12.50 3.87 -6.31
N VAL A 149 -13.71 3.37 -6.53
CA VAL A 149 -14.49 2.71 -5.48
C VAL A 149 -13.78 1.44 -4.98
N LYS A 150 -13.16 0.66 -5.88
CA LYS A 150 -12.35 -0.51 -5.50
C LYS A 150 -11.15 -0.11 -4.65
N ASP A 151 -10.42 0.93 -5.05
CA ASP A 151 -9.25 1.43 -4.33
C ASP A 151 -9.66 1.95 -2.93
N MET A 152 -10.78 2.68 -2.84
CA MET A 152 -11.35 3.19 -1.58
C MET A 152 -11.77 2.08 -0.62
N ARG A 153 -12.43 1.03 -1.13
CA ARG A 153 -12.78 -0.15 -0.31
C ARG A 153 -11.54 -0.80 0.27
N THR A 154 -10.50 -0.97 -0.57
CA THR A 154 -9.26 -1.60 -0.14
C THR A 154 -8.56 -0.77 0.94
N ALA A 155 -8.39 0.54 0.71
CA ALA A 155 -7.76 1.44 1.65
C ALA A 155 -8.52 1.53 2.99
N SER A 156 -9.85 1.64 2.94
CA SER A 156 -10.70 1.77 4.14
C SER A 156 -10.87 0.46 4.93
N ALA A 157 -10.68 -0.69 4.30
CA ALA A 157 -10.76 -2.00 4.95
C ALA A 157 -9.41 -2.49 5.48
N THR A 158 -8.30 -1.87 5.09
CA THR A 158 -6.94 -2.30 5.47
C THR A 158 -6.13 -1.24 6.22
N PRO A 159 -6.69 -0.52 7.23
CA PRO A 159 -5.89 0.40 8.04
C PRO A 159 -4.80 -0.39 8.79
N LYS A 160 -3.57 0.13 8.76
CA LYS A 160 -2.41 -0.46 9.43
C LYS A 160 -2.09 0.35 10.68
N VAL A 161 -2.10 -0.31 11.84
CA VAL A 161 -1.66 0.30 13.09
C VAL A 161 -0.15 0.51 13.04
N ILE A 162 0.29 1.71 13.44
CA ILE A 162 1.71 2.09 13.47
C ILE A 162 2.19 2.01 14.91
N GLN A 163 3.24 1.23 15.12
CA GLN A 163 3.83 1.04 16.43
C GLN A 163 4.87 2.13 16.72
N LEU A 164 4.62 2.93 17.75
CA LEU A 164 5.48 4.05 18.16
C LEU A 164 6.60 3.66 19.15
N SER A 165 6.56 2.45 19.71
CA SER A 165 7.48 2.06 20.79
C SER A 165 8.93 1.97 20.32
N ALA A 166 9.85 2.43 21.19
CA ALA A 166 11.30 2.35 21.01
C ALA A 166 11.85 0.92 21.16
N ASP A 167 11.11 0.04 21.86
CA ASP A 167 11.45 -1.38 22.02
C ASP A 167 11.15 -2.17 20.75
N ARG A 168 12.04 -2.03 19.76
CA ARG A 168 12.00 -2.82 18.53
C ARG A 168 13.10 -3.86 18.60
N LYS A 169 12.75 -5.12 18.38
CA LYS A 169 13.63 -6.33 18.44
C LYS A 169 14.79 -6.37 17.42
N GLY A 170 15.27 -5.24 16.94
CA GLY A 170 16.41 -5.14 16.03
C GLY A 170 17.12 -3.83 16.32
N GLY A 171 18.45 -3.90 16.48
CA GLY A 171 19.30 -2.81 16.96
C GLY A 171 19.19 -1.49 16.19
N LYS A 172 20.10 -0.56 16.52
CA LYS A 172 20.06 0.86 16.13
C LYS A 172 19.90 1.13 14.62
N TRP A 173 20.15 0.13 13.76
CA TRP A 173 19.94 0.21 12.32
C TRP A 173 18.56 -0.31 11.91
N GLN A 174 17.71 0.61 11.46
CA GLN A 174 16.40 0.27 10.87
C GLN A 174 16.26 0.92 9.49
N SER A 175 15.57 0.22 8.59
CA SER A 175 15.17 0.81 7.31
C SER A 175 14.23 1.98 7.55
N GLU A 176 14.42 3.08 6.80
CA GLU A 176 13.54 4.24 6.80
C GLU A 176 12.06 3.86 6.61
N LYS A 177 11.79 2.84 5.79
CA LYS A 177 10.44 2.31 5.54
C LYS A 177 9.75 1.74 6.78
N ARG A 178 10.52 1.41 7.82
CA ARG A 178 10.02 0.91 9.10
C ARG A 178 9.81 2.02 10.12
N LEU A 179 10.26 3.24 9.86
CA LEU A 179 10.04 4.36 10.78
C LEU A 179 8.54 4.66 10.92
N PRO A 180 8.05 4.95 12.14
CA PRO A 180 6.65 5.29 12.36
C PRO A 180 6.16 6.43 11.45
N ASP A 181 6.96 7.48 11.34
CA ASP A 181 6.61 8.67 10.55
C ASP A 181 6.47 8.35 9.07
N TYR A 182 7.41 7.57 8.52
CA TYR A 182 7.35 7.12 7.13
C TYR A 182 6.10 6.27 6.87
N GLN A 183 5.79 5.34 7.78
CA GLN A 183 4.60 4.50 7.67
C GLN A 183 3.31 5.33 7.72
N TYR A 184 3.28 6.35 8.57
CA TYR A 184 2.15 7.27 8.69
C TYR A 184 1.97 8.10 7.43
N GLN A 185 3.04 8.74 6.98
CA GLN A 185 3.02 9.54 5.75
C GLN A 185 2.61 8.72 4.53
N THR A 186 3.07 7.47 4.44
CA THR A 186 2.67 6.56 3.37
C THR A 186 1.16 6.24 3.42
N GLN A 187 0.59 6.05 4.62
CA GLN A 187 -0.85 5.84 4.74
C GLN A 187 -1.65 7.10 4.37
N GLN A 188 -1.17 8.28 4.79
CA GLN A 188 -1.82 9.56 4.47
C GLN A 188 -1.75 9.88 2.97
N SER A 189 -0.62 9.61 2.32
CA SER A 189 -0.46 9.90 0.88
C SER A 189 -1.40 9.07 0.01
N VAL A 190 -1.68 7.81 0.39
CA VAL A 190 -2.67 6.96 -0.30
C VAL A 190 -4.07 7.58 -0.22
N LEU A 191 -4.50 8.01 0.97
CA LEU A 191 -5.81 8.63 1.17
C LEU A 191 -5.91 9.97 0.45
N TYR A 192 -4.87 10.79 0.53
CA TYR A 192 -4.79 12.08 -0.16
C TYR A 192 -4.90 11.92 -1.68
N THR A 193 -4.12 10.99 -2.26
CA THR A 193 -4.14 10.70 -3.70
C THR A 193 -5.52 10.24 -4.15
N LEU A 194 -6.17 9.39 -3.36
CA LEU A 194 -7.49 8.88 -3.67
C LEU A 194 -8.54 10.00 -3.64
N LYS A 195 -8.51 10.86 -2.62
CA LYS A 195 -9.36 12.06 -2.53
C LYS A 195 -9.17 12.95 -3.76
N GLN A 196 -7.93 13.27 -4.10
CA GLN A 196 -7.61 14.11 -5.24
C GLN A 196 -8.18 13.54 -6.55
N ARG A 197 -8.06 12.22 -6.76
CA ARG A 197 -8.63 11.57 -7.96
C ARG A 197 -10.15 11.59 -7.97
N CYS A 198 -10.81 11.46 -6.82
CA CYS A 198 -12.26 11.63 -6.71
C CYS A 198 -12.70 13.05 -7.10
N ASP A 199 -12.02 14.08 -6.57
CA ASP A 199 -12.30 15.47 -6.89
C ASP A 199 -12.08 15.76 -8.38
N GLN A 200 -10.98 15.27 -8.96
CA GLN A 200 -10.71 15.39 -10.40
C GLN A 200 -11.76 14.72 -11.28
N LEU A 201 -12.21 13.51 -10.91
CA LEU A 201 -13.25 12.82 -11.67
C LEU A 201 -14.59 13.56 -11.59
N LYS A 202 -14.92 14.09 -10.40
CA LYS A 202 -16.10 14.92 -10.19
C LYS A 202 -16.05 16.18 -11.06
N ASP A 203 -14.93 16.90 -11.07
CA ASP A 203 -14.75 18.08 -11.90
C ASP A 203 -14.87 17.77 -13.40
N LYS A 204 -14.30 16.64 -13.86
CA LYS A 204 -14.44 16.20 -15.26
C LYS A 204 -15.89 15.93 -15.61
N MET A 205 -16.63 15.24 -14.73
CA MET A 205 -18.04 14.92 -14.95
C MET A 205 -18.91 16.18 -14.97
N ASP A 206 -18.63 17.13 -14.08
CA ASP A 206 -19.33 18.41 -14.02
C ASP A 206 -19.08 19.28 -15.27
N LYS A 207 -17.87 19.26 -15.83
CA LYS A 207 -17.56 19.93 -17.11
C LYS A 207 -18.38 19.35 -18.26
N VAL A 208 -18.36 18.02 -18.43
CA VAL A 208 -19.14 17.34 -19.48
C VAL A 208 -20.63 17.63 -19.33
N ARG A 209 -21.14 17.62 -18.09
CA ARG A 209 -22.54 17.96 -17.82
C ARG A 209 -22.87 19.39 -18.28
N LYS A 210 -22.01 20.37 -17.97
CA LYS A 210 -22.20 21.77 -18.39
C LYS A 210 -22.15 21.93 -19.90
N ASP A 211 -21.20 21.28 -20.57
CA ASP A 211 -21.07 21.31 -22.02
C ASP A 211 -22.34 20.76 -22.69
N GLN A 212 -22.89 19.64 -22.20
CA GLN A 212 -24.15 19.10 -22.72
C GLN A 212 -25.36 20.02 -22.52
N HIS A 213 -25.41 20.83 -21.47
CA HIS A 213 -26.49 21.79 -21.25
C HIS A 213 -26.38 23.01 -22.19
N GLN A 214 -25.17 23.44 -22.55
CA GLN A 214 -24.99 24.57 -23.48
C GLN A 214 -25.49 24.25 -24.90
N TYR A 215 -25.34 23.01 -25.37
CA TYR A 215 -25.82 22.58 -26.70
C TYR A 215 -27.33 22.27 -26.78
N GLN A 216 -28.08 22.31 -25.66
CA GLN A 216 -29.52 22.01 -25.64
C GLN A 216 -30.43 23.24 -25.47
N THR A 217 -29.89 24.47 -25.51
CA THR A 217 -30.73 25.68 -25.48
C THR A 217 -31.23 25.98 -26.90
N PRO A 218 -32.54 25.84 -27.23
CA PRO A 218 -33.03 26.24 -28.53
C PRO A 218 -33.01 27.78 -28.63
N ALA A 219 -32.37 28.28 -29.67
CA ALA A 219 -32.51 29.67 -30.10
C ALA A 219 -33.95 29.91 -30.59
N ALA A 220 -34.86 30.19 -29.66
CA ALA A 220 -36.23 30.61 -29.96
C ALA A 220 -36.39 32.10 -29.65
N ALA A 221 -35.93 32.96 -30.57
CA ALA A 221 -36.32 34.37 -30.62
C ALA A 221 -36.09 34.97 -32.02
N SER A 222 -36.99 34.69 -32.96
CA SER A 222 -37.36 35.69 -33.97
C SER A 222 -38.78 35.41 -34.47
N HIS A 223 -39.73 36.15 -33.90
CA HIS A 223 -41.12 36.20 -34.33
C HIS A 223 -41.24 36.70 -35.77
N HIS A 224 -41.95 35.95 -36.62
CA HIS A 224 -42.72 36.50 -37.74
C HIS A 224 -44.12 35.86 -37.68
N THR A 225 -45.02 36.54 -36.95
CA THR A 225 -46.45 36.24 -36.93
C THR A 225 -47.14 37.14 -37.95
N HIS A 226 -47.63 36.56 -39.04
CA HIS A 226 -48.71 37.15 -39.84
C HIS A 226 -50.06 36.77 -39.22
N PRO A 227 -51.01 37.71 -39.02
CA PRO A 227 -52.35 37.38 -38.58
C PRO A 227 -53.23 37.08 -39.80
N ASN A 228 -53.93 35.95 -39.83
CA ASN A 228 -55.05 35.77 -40.75
C ASN A 228 -56.28 35.26 -40.01
N ALA A 229 -57.38 35.92 -40.32
CA ALA A 229 -58.60 35.97 -39.53
C ALA A 229 -59.50 34.73 -39.73
N LEU A 230 -60.20 34.39 -38.63
CA LEU A 230 -61.61 33.99 -38.54
C LEU A 230 -62.21 33.17 -39.70
N THR A 231 -62.50 31.90 -39.43
CA THR A 231 -63.76 31.28 -39.88
C THR A 231 -64.29 30.35 -38.80
N LYS A 232 -65.39 30.78 -38.19
CA LYS A 232 -66.20 30.04 -37.22
C LYS A 232 -67.34 29.39 -38.01
N VAL A 233 -67.32 28.07 -38.14
CA VAL A 233 -68.46 27.29 -38.64
C VAL A 233 -68.71 26.15 -37.66
N ARG A 234 -69.75 26.29 -36.83
CA ARG A 234 -70.37 25.17 -36.08
C ARG A 234 -71.80 25.06 -36.56
N PHE A 235 -72.09 24.01 -37.31
CA PHE A 235 -73.45 23.63 -37.68
C PHE A 235 -74.12 22.88 -36.52
N HIS A 236 -75.43 23.12 -36.43
CA HIS A 236 -76.37 22.62 -35.43
C HIS A 236 -76.56 21.10 -35.44
N GLY A 237 -76.75 20.53 -34.25
CA GLY A 237 -77.50 19.28 -34.05
C GLY A 237 -78.55 19.53 -32.97
N ILE A 238 -79.80 19.72 -33.41
CA ILE A 238 -81.01 19.79 -32.59
C ILE A 238 -81.61 18.38 -32.48
N LEU A 239 -82.44 18.19 -31.44
CA LEU A 239 -83.36 17.09 -31.09
C LEU A 239 -82.79 16.06 -30.11
N SER A 240 -83.50 15.60 -29.09
CA SER A 240 -84.74 15.97 -28.36
C SER A 240 -85.01 14.79 -27.42
N TYR A 241 -85.50 15.06 -26.20
CA TYR A 241 -86.34 14.17 -25.34
C TYR A 241 -85.88 12.69 -25.17
N ILE A 242 -85.50 12.23 -23.98
CA ILE A 242 -86.27 12.02 -22.72
C ILE A 242 -85.27 11.97 -21.56
#